data_AF-A0A0B2UV25-F1
#
_entry.id   AF-A0A0B2UV25-F1
#
_cell.length_a   1.000
_cell.length_b   1.000
_cell.length_c   1.000
_cell.angle_alpha   90.00
_cell.angle_beta   90.00
_cell.angle_gamma   90.00
#
_symmetry.space_group_name_H-M   'P 1'
#
loop_
_entity.id
_entity.type
_entity.pdbx_description
1 polymer ?
#
loop_
_entity_poly.entity_id
_entity_poly.type
_entity_poly.pdbx_seq_one_letter_code
_entity_poly.pdbx_strand_id
1 'polypeptide(L)'
;MIAVDWGSTSWILVTLSDGRVCAQSVPIKSAVRVRLSDDVFVQISRVVDFVYGRRVMQLTIPNEQECFAEGCVQIYGMRVNAQRPPTVVVVAPSPPNLLTLTIADFDL
;
A
#
# COMPACT_ATOMS: atom_id res chain seq x y z
N MET A 1 -16.11 3.09 -19.59
CA MET A 1 -14.71 3.20 -19.16
C MET A 1 -14.65 4.26 -18.07
N ILE A 2 -14.25 3.87 -16.85
CA ILE A 2 -14.13 4.76 -15.69
C ILE A 2 -12.63 5.03 -15.51
N ALA A 3 -12.24 6.30 -15.54
CA ALA A 3 -10.89 6.73 -15.24
C ALA A 3 -10.87 7.34 -13.83
N VAL A 4 -9.95 6.88 -13.01
CA VAL A 4 -9.75 7.33 -11.64
C VAL A 4 -8.44 8.10 -11.61
N ASP A 5 -8.51 9.41 -11.37
CA ASP A 5 -7.35 10.30 -11.31
C ASP A 5 -7.45 11.12 -10.02
N TRP A 6 -6.29 11.35 -9.41
CA TRP A 6 -6.14 12.06 -8.15
C TRP A 6 -5.43 13.42 -8.35
N GLY A 7 -4.82 13.65 -9.52
CA GLY A 7 -4.23 14.94 -9.93
C GLY A 7 -5.20 15.77 -10.79
N SER A 8 -4.88 17.06 -11.03
CA SER A 8 -5.64 17.87 -12.00
C SER A 8 -5.32 17.52 -13.46
N THR A 9 -4.31 16.70 -13.69
CA THR A 9 -3.74 16.40 -14.99
C THR A 9 -2.98 15.08 -14.89
N SER A 10 -3.42 14.07 -15.65
CA SER A 10 -2.64 12.87 -15.87
C SER A 10 -1.43 13.22 -16.75
N TRP A 11 -0.27 13.38 -16.11
CA TRP A 11 1.00 13.59 -16.80
C TRP A 11 1.69 12.24 -17.01
N ILE A 12 2.11 11.96 -18.24
CA ILE A 12 3.09 10.92 -18.51
C ILE A 12 4.45 11.63 -18.61
N LEU A 13 5.43 11.13 -17.86
CA LEU A 13 6.82 11.55 -18.00
C LEU A 13 7.40 10.82 -19.21
N VAL A 14 7.64 11.55 -20.29
CA VAL A 14 8.31 11.00 -21.48
C VAL A 14 9.75 11.47 -21.45
N THR A 15 10.68 10.51 -21.37
CA THR A 15 12.11 10.74 -21.57
C THR A 15 12.42 10.77 -23.07
N LEU A 16 12.82 11.92 -23.57
CA LEU A 16 13.31 12.10 -24.93
C LEU A 16 14.75 11.57 -25.05
N SER A 17 15.18 11.24 -26.29
CA SER A 17 16.50 10.68 -26.58
C SER A 17 17.68 11.61 -26.21
N ASP A 18 17.41 12.88 -25.91
CA ASP A 18 18.34 13.90 -25.44
C ASP A 18 18.38 14.02 -23.89
N GLY A 19 17.70 13.13 -23.17
CA GLY A 19 17.70 13.08 -21.69
C GLY A 19 16.76 14.10 -21.04
N ARG A 20 15.96 14.83 -21.81
CA ARG A 20 14.95 15.76 -21.26
C ARG A 20 13.68 15.00 -20.88
N VAL A 21 13.15 15.32 -19.71
CA VAL A 21 11.86 14.80 -19.21
C VAL A 21 10.78 15.84 -19.46
N CYS A 22 9.82 15.52 -20.31
CA CYS A 22 8.67 16.38 -20.57
C CYS A 22 7.42 15.78 -19.93
N ALA A 23 6.65 16.62 -19.21
CA ALA A 23 5.33 16.27 -18.73
C ALA A 23 4.31 16.54 -19.85
N GLN A 24 3.80 15.49 -20.49
CA GLN A 24 2.77 15.62 -21.52
C GLN A 24 1.39 15.33 -20.92
N SER A 25 0.44 16.27 -21.05
CA SER A 25 -0.94 16.03 -20.63
C SER A 25 -1.63 15.12 -21.65
N VAL A 26 -2.03 13.93 -21.24
CA VAL A 26 -2.77 13.02 -22.13
C VAL A 26 -4.28 13.27 -21.96
N PRO A 27 -5.02 13.63 -23.03
CA PRO A 27 -6.46 13.81 -22.93
C PRO A 27 -7.15 12.45 -22.74
N ILE A 28 -7.64 12.20 -21.52
CA ILE A 28 -8.41 11.00 -21.20
C ILE A 28 -9.83 11.16 -21.74
N LYS A 29 -10.15 10.50 -22.86
CA LYS A 29 -11.53 10.39 -23.38
C LYS A 29 -12.33 9.42 -22.52
N SER A 30 -13.04 9.94 -21.52
CA SER A 30 -13.94 9.16 -20.66
C SER A 30 -15.31 9.83 -20.56
N ALA A 31 -16.38 9.02 -20.56
CA ALA A 31 -17.76 9.51 -20.43
C ALA A 31 -18.10 9.91 -18.97
N VAL A 32 -17.40 9.33 -17.99
CA VAL A 32 -17.54 9.64 -16.56
C VAL A 32 -16.15 9.78 -15.97
N ARG A 33 -15.93 10.86 -15.21
CA ARG A 33 -14.69 11.14 -14.49
C ARG A 33 -14.97 11.21 -13.00
N VAL A 34 -14.21 10.44 -12.22
CA VAL A 34 -14.27 10.47 -10.76
C VAL A 34 -12.93 10.96 -10.26
N ARG A 35 -12.96 12.06 -9.50
CA ARG A 35 -11.80 12.59 -8.81
C ARG A 35 -12.05 12.45 -7.31
N LEU A 36 -11.12 11.85 -6.60
CA LEU A 36 -11.17 11.83 -5.13
C LEU A 36 -10.33 12.99 -4.59
N SER A 37 -10.85 13.62 -3.54
CA SER A 37 -10.15 14.66 -2.78
C SER A 37 -9.09 14.03 -1.88
N ASP A 38 -8.10 14.82 -1.48
CA ASP A 38 -7.09 14.44 -0.50
C ASP A 38 -7.74 13.98 0.83
N ASP A 39 -8.86 14.58 1.21
CA ASP A 39 -9.63 14.20 2.41
C ASP A 39 -10.13 12.76 2.37
N VAL A 40 -10.41 12.22 1.19
CA VAL A 40 -10.86 10.84 1.03
C VAL A 40 -9.73 9.89 1.43
N PHE A 41 -8.48 10.21 1.10
CA PHE A 41 -7.32 9.41 1.50
C PHE A 41 -7.04 9.46 2.99
N VAL A 42 -7.29 10.61 3.63
CA VAL A 42 -7.26 10.72 5.10
C VAL A 42 -8.30 9.81 5.74
N GLN A 43 -9.52 9.74 5.18
CA GLN A 43 -10.56 8.84 5.67
C GLN A 43 -10.19 7.37 5.43
N ILE A 44 -9.67 7.03 4.26
CA ILE A 44 -9.22 5.67 3.95
C ILE A 44 -8.11 5.25 4.92
N SER A 45 -7.18 6.14 5.27
CA SER A 45 -6.11 5.86 6.22
C SER A 45 -6.65 5.38 7.59
N ARG A 46 -7.73 6.01 8.08
CA ARG A 46 -8.42 5.59 9.32
C ARG A 46 -9.09 4.22 9.19
N VAL A 47 -9.66 3.93 8.02
CA VAL A 47 -10.24 2.61 7.75
C VAL A 47 -9.14 1.54 7.73
N VAL A 48 -7.99 1.84 7.13
CA VAL A 48 -6.85 0.91 7.10
C VAL A 48 -6.32 0.64 8.50
N ASP A 49 -6.19 1.66 9.35
CA ASP A 49 -5.77 1.50 10.75
C ASP A 49 -6.70 0.54 11.51
N PHE A 50 -8.02 0.73 11.38
CA PHE A 50 -9.00 -0.17 11.95
C PHE A 50 -8.91 -1.61 11.41
N VAL A 51 -8.73 -1.76 10.10
CA VAL A 51 -8.60 -3.08 9.46
C VAL A 51 -7.33 -3.78 9.91
N TYR A 52 -6.21 -3.05 10.04
CA TYR A 52 -4.94 -3.57 10.52
C TYR A 52 -5.11 -4.20 11.91
N GLY A 53 -5.68 -3.45 12.86
CA GLY A 53 -5.87 -3.94 14.24
C GLY A 53 -6.73 -5.20 14.34
N ARG A 54 -7.72 -5.36 13.46
CA ARG A 54 -8.54 -6.58 13.41
C ARG A 54 -7.85 -7.77 12.74
N ARG A 55 -7.06 -7.53 11.70
CA ARG A 55 -6.49 -8.59 10.87
C ARG A 55 -5.18 -9.14 11.40
N VAL A 56 -4.36 -8.30 12.03
CA VAL A 56 -3.02 -8.70 12.50
C VAL A 56 -3.08 -9.82 13.54
N MET A 57 -4.08 -9.80 14.43
CA MET A 57 -4.31 -10.86 15.43
C MET A 57 -4.79 -12.19 14.83
N GLN A 58 -5.21 -12.17 13.55
CA GLN A 58 -5.69 -13.36 12.82
C GLN A 58 -4.64 -13.90 11.85
N LEU A 59 -3.40 -13.40 11.91
CA LEU A 59 -2.33 -13.86 11.04
C LEU A 59 -1.95 -15.30 11.39
N THR A 60 -1.92 -16.15 10.36
CA THR A 60 -1.39 -17.51 10.45
C THR A 60 0.08 -17.45 10.04
N ILE A 61 0.97 -17.71 11.00
CA ILE A 61 2.41 -17.82 10.73
C ILE A 61 2.69 -19.27 10.31
N PRO A 62 3.35 -19.51 9.16
CA PRO A 62 3.64 -20.86 8.70
C PRO A 62 4.57 -21.58 9.66
N ASN A 63 4.47 -22.91 9.71
CA ASN A 63 5.42 -23.72 10.45
C ASN A 63 6.76 -23.72 9.70
N GLU A 64 7.86 -23.60 10.45
CA GLU A 64 9.21 -23.62 9.90
C GLU A 64 9.95 -24.84 10.45
N GLN A 65 10.74 -25.50 9.60
CA GLN A 65 11.59 -26.62 9.99
C GLN A 65 13.00 -26.36 9.49
N GLU A 66 13.94 -26.33 10.42
CA GLU A 66 15.36 -26.13 10.14
C GLU A 66 16.13 -27.38 10.58
N CYS A 67 17.02 -27.87 9.72
CA CYS A 67 17.81 -29.06 9.99
C CYS A 67 19.28 -28.70 10.17
N PHE A 68 19.83 -29.06 11.32
CA PHE A 68 21.24 -28.93 11.68
C PHE A 68 21.91 -30.31 11.67
N ALA A 69 23.24 -30.37 11.81
CA ALA A 69 23.98 -31.63 11.82
C ALA A 69 23.57 -32.55 12.99
N GLU A 70 23.08 -31.96 14.07
CA GLU A 70 22.62 -32.60 15.29
C GLU A 70 21.16 -33.09 15.20
N GLY A 71 20.39 -32.62 14.21
CA GLY A 71 18.99 -32.96 14.01
C GLY A 71 18.12 -31.80 13.49
N CYS A 72 16.84 -32.06 13.29
CA CYS A 72 15.88 -31.06 12.83
C CYS A 72 15.06 -30.47 13.97
N VAL A 73 14.89 -29.15 13.95
CA VAL A 73 14.02 -28.39 14.85
C VAL A 73 12.82 -27.91 14.05
N GLN A 74 11.62 -28.06 14.61
CA GLN A 74 10.40 -27.56 14.00
C GLN A 74 9.72 -26.55 14.92
N ILE A 75 9.49 -25.35 14.39
CA ILE A 75 8.71 -24.30 15.03
C ILE A 75 7.31 -24.36 14.42
N TYR A 76 6.30 -24.61 15.24
CA TYR A 76 4.93 -24.79 14.77
C TYR A 76 3.90 -24.12 15.69
N GLY A 77 2.73 -23.85 15.13
CA GLY A 77 1.62 -23.29 15.90
C GLY A 77 1.84 -21.85 16.39
N MET A 78 2.73 -21.11 15.71
CA MET A 78 2.99 -19.71 16.00
C MET A 78 1.73 -18.86 15.78
N ARG A 79 1.44 -17.98 16.73
CA ARG A 79 0.30 -17.07 16.71
C ARG A 79 0.70 -15.73 17.31
N VAL A 80 0.11 -14.66 16.80
CA VAL A 80 0.25 -13.31 17.34
C VAL A 80 -0.58 -13.22 18.62
N ASN A 81 0.07 -13.06 19.78
CA ASN A 81 -0.59 -12.99 21.09
C ASN A 81 -0.86 -11.55 21.54
N ALA A 82 -0.03 -10.61 21.11
CA ALA A 82 -0.16 -9.19 21.37
C ALA A 82 0.33 -8.43 20.14
N GLN A 83 -0.01 -7.15 20.05
CA GLN A 83 0.59 -6.27 19.05
C GLN A 83 0.58 -4.84 19.57
N ARG A 84 1.60 -4.08 19.18
CA ARG A 84 1.61 -2.62 19.35
C ARG A 84 1.08 -2.01 18.05
N PRO A 85 -0.05 -1.26 18.10
CA PRO A 85 -0.60 -0.66 16.90
C PRO A 85 0.40 0.33 16.28
N PRO A 86 0.40 0.48 14.94
CA PRO A 86 1.26 1.42 14.24
C PRO A 86 0.99 2.87 14.67
N THR A 87 2.04 3.69 14.75
CA THR A 87 1.89 5.13 14.98
C THR A 87 1.64 5.90 13.68
N VAL A 88 2.01 5.30 12.54
CA VAL A 88 1.83 5.88 11.21
C VAL A 88 1.02 4.91 10.35
N VAL A 89 -0.17 5.34 9.95
CA VAL A 89 -0.97 4.70 8.90
C VAL A 89 -1.41 5.78 7.92
N VAL A 90 -0.85 5.75 6.72
CA VAL A 90 -1.12 6.75 5.69
C VAL A 90 -1.38 6.04 4.37
N VAL A 91 -2.51 6.39 3.75
CA VAL A 91 -2.79 6.11 2.35
C VAL A 91 -2.71 7.44 1.61
N ALA A 92 -1.89 7.49 0.56
CA ALA A 92 -1.72 8.69 -0.25
C ALA A 92 -1.64 8.33 -1.75
N PRO A 93 -2.10 9.20 -2.64
CA PRO A 93 -1.90 9.01 -4.07
C PRO A 93 -0.40 9.12 -4.41
N SER A 94 0.10 8.15 -5.18
CA SER A 94 1.45 8.15 -5.73
C SER A 94 1.35 8.14 -7.27
N PRO A 95 1.56 9.27 -7.94
CA PRO A 95 1.49 9.30 -9.39
C PRO A 95 2.54 8.40 -10.07
N PRO A 96 2.23 7.83 -11.26
CA PRO A 96 0.93 7.82 -11.92
C PRO A 96 0.06 6.60 -11.50
N ASN A 97 -1.20 6.83 -11.16
CA ASN A 97 -2.21 5.78 -10.87
C ASN A 97 -1.86 4.76 -9.76
N LEU A 98 -0.92 5.06 -8.88
CA LEU A 98 -0.61 4.23 -7.73
C LEU A 98 -1.17 4.87 -6.45
N LEU A 99 -1.39 4.02 -5.44
CA LEU A 99 -1.62 4.44 -4.07
C LEU A 99 -0.47 3.87 -3.24
N THR A 100 0.10 4.71 -2.38
CA THR A 100 1.09 4.27 -1.40
C THR A 100 0.39 4.10 -0.07
N LEU A 101 0.48 2.88 0.47
CA LEU A 101 0.11 2.57 1.85
C LEU A 101 1.39 2.50 2.67
N THR A 102 1.49 3.36 3.68
CA THR A 102 2.59 3.37 4.65
C THR A 102 2.06 2.98 6.01
N ILE A 103 2.58 1.89 6.56
CA ILE A 103 2.33 1.43 7.93
C ILE A 103 3.70 1.32 8.60
N ALA A 104 3.93 2.05 9.69
CA ALA A 104 5.22 2.07 10.36
C ALA A 104 5.08 2.07 11.89
N ASP A 105 6.20 1.72 12.56
CA ASP A 105 6.33 1.72 14.02
C ASP A 105 5.35 0.79 14.76
N PHE A 106 5.01 -0.34 14.14
CA PHE A 106 4.23 -1.42 14.76
C PHE A 106 5.15 -2.51 15.32
N ASP A 107 4.61 -3.36 16.20
CA ASP A 107 5.32 -4.51 16.78
C ASP A 107 4.36 -5.70 17.00
N LEU A 108 4.87 -6.94 16.97
CA LEU A 108 4.10 -8.20 17.00
C LEU A 108 4.56 -9.17 18.10
#